data_AF-A0A2V2GFA6-F1
#
_entry.id   AF-A0A2V2GFA6-F1
#
_cell.length_a   1.000
_cell.length_b   1.000
_cell.length_c   1.000
_cell.angle_alpha   90.00
_cell.angle_beta   90.00
_cell.angle_gamma   90.00
#
_symmetry.space_group_name_H-M   'P 1'
#
loop_
_entity.id
_entity.type
_entity.pdbx_description
1 polymer ?
#
loop_
_entity_poly.entity_id
_entity_poly.type
_entity_poly.pdbx_seq_one_letter_code
_entity_poly.pdbx_strand_id
1 'polypeptide(L)'
;MNKRKKVSILYFLEQSIKSLWRNGVMTFASIAVLLSCLLVLGSFVLLLVNVNYNVQNIGMLNYILVFVDTDRDPSLSTEEVDDAFTIDQASPETTASGSIVENGGSAETTSDSGNAGQSESSLVRVRGLWDDMSDADIASLGSKYDGEEITSLQSGVLSSTEELVNFTDLSKARTEVEDLRERFASVKARKAELGGDALGVYNDTETELTNIYKRITSLNDIELAIRQLDNVDTVKFTSKAQALAEMNEKYAEYTDLFDRLKSGDNPLTDQFTITYKDNTGVNELKTSIEHMTGMIYKINCQVEIANTIENVRSGIVFVFVWFLVILIVVSMFVIINTIKLAVFSRRQEIMVMRYVGATNAFITTPFVFEGVIIGLVASIAAYIVQYYTYMYIHNTVLTKFPFISVVDFGSFGGILLVGFLGLGILTGIIGSVISLHKYLRA
;
A
#
# COMPACT_ATOMS: atom_id res chain seq x y z
N MET A 1 -3.14 -63.27 32.82
CA MET A 1 -4.15 -63.33 31.74
C MET A 1 -4.41 -61.91 31.21
N ASN A 2 -3.57 -61.38 30.32
CA ASN A 2 -3.82 -60.06 29.70
C ASN A 2 -3.07 -59.92 28.36
N LYS A 3 -3.67 -60.44 27.29
CA LYS A 3 -3.31 -60.08 25.91
C LYS A 3 -4.52 -59.41 25.29
N ARG A 4 -4.73 -58.11 25.59
CA ARG A 4 -5.56 -57.28 24.70
C ARG A 4 -4.88 -57.30 23.34
N LYS A 5 -5.45 -58.04 22.38
CA LYS A 5 -5.02 -58.01 20.98
C LYS A 5 -5.05 -56.54 20.55
N LYS A 6 -3.87 -55.93 20.35
CA LYS A 6 -3.73 -54.72 19.54
C LYS A 6 -4.17 -55.12 18.14
N VAL A 7 -5.45 -54.92 17.82
CA VAL A 7 -5.88 -54.84 16.42
C VAL A 7 -5.13 -53.64 15.86
N SER A 8 -4.05 -53.89 15.12
CA SER A 8 -3.15 -52.84 14.68
C SER A 8 -3.84 -52.06 13.55
N ILE A 9 -3.64 -50.74 13.52
CA ILE A 9 -4.00 -49.88 12.38
C ILE A 9 -3.49 -50.48 11.04
N LEU A 10 -2.36 -51.20 11.10
CA LEU A 10 -1.79 -51.96 9.99
C LEU A 10 -2.76 -52.97 9.38
N TYR A 11 -3.57 -53.66 10.19
CA TYR A 11 -4.57 -54.61 9.69
C TYR A 11 -5.61 -53.92 8.80
N PHE A 12 -6.16 -52.79 9.28
CA PHE A 12 -7.14 -52.03 8.51
C PHE A 12 -6.52 -51.47 7.24
N LEU A 13 -5.29 -50.93 7.33
CA LEU A 13 -4.56 -50.41 6.18
C LEU A 13 -4.34 -51.49 5.10
N GLU A 14 -3.85 -52.66 5.49
CA GLU A 14 -3.62 -53.78 4.57
C GLU A 14 -4.94 -54.25 3.93
N GLN A 15 -6.01 -54.30 4.71
CA GLN A 15 -7.34 -54.68 4.22
C GLN A 15 -7.90 -53.64 3.23
N SER A 16 -7.70 -52.34 3.50
CA SER A 16 -8.07 -51.26 2.59
C SER A 16 -7.26 -51.31 1.29
N ILE A 17 -5.95 -51.55 1.36
CA ILE A 17 -5.10 -51.68 0.17
C ILE A 17 -5.54 -52.87 -0.71
N LYS A 18 -5.81 -54.03 -0.10
CA LYS A 18 -6.35 -55.19 -0.84
C LYS A 18 -7.71 -54.88 -1.45
N SER A 19 -8.55 -54.10 -0.77
CA SER A 19 -9.85 -53.63 -1.29
C SER A 19 -9.67 -52.77 -2.53
N LEU A 20 -8.76 -51.79 -2.48
CA LEU A 20 -8.46 -50.87 -3.59
C LEU A 20 -8.01 -51.62 -4.84
N TRP A 21 -7.13 -52.62 -4.68
CA TRP A 21 -6.58 -53.38 -5.79
C TRP A 21 -7.63 -54.25 -6.48
N ARG A 22 -8.55 -54.85 -5.71
CA ARG A 22 -9.64 -55.65 -6.27
C ARG A 22 -10.64 -54.81 -7.07
N ASN A 23 -10.85 -53.55 -6.69
CA ASN A 23 -11.74 -52.60 -7.37
C ASN A 23 -10.98 -51.50 -8.15
N GLY A 24 -9.81 -51.84 -8.69
CA GLY A 24 -8.84 -50.86 -9.22
C GLY A 24 -9.40 -49.84 -10.23
N VAL A 25 -10.33 -50.22 -11.08
CA VAL A 25 -10.91 -49.31 -12.09
C VAL A 25 -11.70 -48.17 -11.45
N MET A 26 -12.54 -48.46 -10.45
CA MET A 26 -13.36 -47.44 -9.78
C MET A 26 -12.51 -46.55 -8.88
N THR A 27 -11.51 -47.15 -8.23
CA THR A 27 -10.49 -46.44 -7.46
C THR A 27 -9.74 -45.45 -8.34
N PHE A 28 -9.25 -45.89 -9.50
CA PHE A 28 -8.50 -45.05 -10.43
C PHE A 28 -9.36 -43.89 -10.94
N ALA A 29 -10.61 -44.15 -11.34
CA ALA A 29 -11.53 -43.10 -11.77
C ALA A 29 -11.75 -42.03 -10.67
N SER A 30 -11.85 -42.47 -9.42
CA SER A 30 -12.04 -41.56 -8.27
C SER A 30 -10.80 -40.72 -7.99
N ILE A 31 -9.62 -41.34 -8.03
CA ILE A 31 -8.34 -40.65 -7.88
C ILE A 31 -8.18 -39.61 -8.99
N ALA A 32 -8.49 -39.96 -10.24
CA ALA A 32 -8.37 -39.04 -11.38
C ALA A 32 -9.29 -37.82 -11.26
N VAL A 33 -10.55 -38.01 -10.85
CA VAL A 33 -11.49 -36.89 -10.64
C VAL A 33 -11.04 -36.02 -9.48
N LEU A 34 -10.67 -36.62 -8.34
CA LEU A 34 -10.14 -35.87 -7.19
C LEU A 34 -8.86 -35.10 -7.52
N LEU A 35 -7.95 -35.72 -8.27
CA LEU A 35 -6.72 -35.10 -8.75
C LEU A 35 -7.06 -33.89 -9.62
N SER A 36 -8.01 -34.02 -10.55
CA SER A 36 -8.45 -32.90 -11.38
C SER A 36 -9.04 -31.76 -10.53
N CYS A 37 -9.89 -32.07 -9.54
CA CYS A 37 -10.42 -31.06 -8.62
C CYS A 37 -9.31 -30.33 -7.85
N LEU A 38 -8.31 -31.06 -7.35
CA LEU A 38 -7.18 -30.48 -6.63
C LEU A 38 -6.27 -29.65 -7.53
N LEU A 39 -6.04 -30.06 -8.78
CA LEU A 39 -5.26 -29.28 -9.75
C LEU A 39 -5.96 -27.96 -10.10
N VAL A 40 -7.27 -27.98 -10.30
CA VAL A 40 -8.02 -26.74 -10.57
C VAL A 40 -7.93 -25.81 -9.35
N LEU A 41 -8.12 -26.35 -8.13
CA LEU A 41 -7.99 -25.58 -6.90
C LEU A 41 -6.58 -25.02 -6.72
N GLY A 42 -5.54 -25.84 -6.91
CA GLY A 42 -4.15 -25.42 -6.84
C GLY A 42 -3.82 -24.32 -7.83
N SER A 43 -4.21 -24.49 -9.10
CA SER A 43 -3.97 -23.50 -10.14
C SER A 43 -4.60 -22.14 -9.80
N PHE A 44 -5.78 -22.15 -9.19
CA PHE A 44 -6.43 -20.92 -8.76
C PHE A 44 -5.72 -20.26 -7.57
N VAL A 45 -5.29 -21.06 -6.58
CA VAL A 45 -4.47 -20.55 -5.46
C VAL A 45 -3.16 -19.94 -5.96
N LEU A 46 -2.50 -20.57 -6.92
CA LEU A 46 -1.28 -20.04 -7.53
C LEU A 46 -1.52 -18.73 -8.27
N LEU A 47 -2.64 -18.62 -8.98
CA LEU A 47 -3.05 -17.39 -9.64
C LEU A 47 -3.25 -16.28 -8.60
N LEU A 48 -3.99 -16.55 -7.52
CA LEU A 48 -4.22 -15.57 -6.45
C LEU A 48 -2.92 -15.10 -5.78
N VAL A 49 -2.00 -16.01 -5.49
CA VAL A 49 -0.69 -15.69 -4.90
C VAL A 49 0.12 -14.80 -5.84
N ASN A 50 0.16 -15.13 -7.14
CA ASN A 50 0.89 -14.33 -8.11
C ASN A 50 0.22 -12.99 -8.39
N VAL A 51 -1.11 -12.92 -8.45
CA VAL A 51 -1.83 -11.65 -8.56
C VAL A 51 -1.52 -10.77 -7.36
N ASN A 52 -1.61 -11.30 -6.14
CA ASN A 52 -1.32 -10.53 -4.92
C ASN A 52 0.13 -10.01 -4.90
N TYR A 53 1.09 -10.84 -5.30
CA TYR A 53 2.49 -10.45 -5.40
C TYR A 53 2.72 -9.36 -6.46
N ASN A 54 2.12 -9.49 -7.64
CA ASN A 54 2.24 -8.48 -8.69
C ASN A 54 1.55 -7.17 -8.30
N VAL A 55 0.40 -7.21 -7.62
CA VAL A 55 -0.26 -6.01 -7.10
C VAL A 55 0.65 -5.25 -6.14
N GLN A 56 1.37 -5.95 -5.24
CA GLN A 56 2.32 -5.33 -4.32
C GLN A 56 3.57 -4.80 -5.03
N ASN A 57 4.08 -5.53 -6.03
CA ASN A 57 5.25 -5.12 -6.80
C ASN A 57 4.98 -3.99 -7.79
N ILE A 58 3.72 -3.79 -8.18
CA ILE A 58 3.26 -2.56 -8.83
C ILE A 58 3.15 -1.47 -7.74
N GLY A 59 4.23 -1.28 -6.95
CA GLY A 59 4.38 -0.26 -5.92
C GLY A 59 4.32 1.18 -6.45
N MET A 60 4.01 1.36 -7.74
CA MET A 60 3.69 2.65 -8.35
C MET A 60 2.27 3.15 -8.05
N LEU A 61 1.45 2.42 -7.29
CA LEU A 61 0.10 2.85 -6.94
C LEU A 61 -0.08 3.19 -5.46
N ASN A 62 0.85 2.73 -4.61
CA ASN A 62 0.75 2.93 -3.16
C ASN A 62 1.40 4.23 -2.69
N TYR A 63 1.31 5.30 -3.48
CA TYR A 63 1.77 6.61 -3.07
C TYR A 63 0.75 7.71 -3.37
N ILE A 64 0.75 8.71 -2.49
CA ILE A 64 0.07 9.98 -2.67
C ILE A 64 1.15 10.99 -3.04
N LEU A 65 0.97 11.69 -4.16
CA LEU A 65 1.84 12.78 -4.54
C LEU A 65 1.18 14.10 -4.12
N VAL A 66 1.84 14.83 -3.24
CA VAL A 66 1.36 16.11 -2.72
C VAL A 66 2.27 17.19 -3.27
N PHE A 67 1.72 18.07 -4.10
CA PHE A 67 2.41 19.24 -4.62
C PHE A 67 2.20 20.41 -3.67
N VAL A 68 3.30 21.02 -3.25
CA VAL A 68 3.34 22.16 -2.34
C VAL A 68 3.84 23.37 -3.10
N ASP A 69 3.05 24.43 -3.08
CA ASP A 69 3.42 25.70 -3.67
C ASP A 69 3.96 26.61 -2.56
N THR A 70 5.28 26.76 -2.54
CA THR A 70 5.98 27.55 -1.52
C THR A 70 5.90 29.05 -1.74
N ASP A 71 5.41 29.48 -2.90
CA ASP A 71 5.24 30.89 -3.24
C ASP A 71 3.86 31.41 -2.78
N ARG A 72 3.00 30.52 -2.24
CA ARG A 72 1.70 30.86 -1.64
C ARG A 72 1.81 31.23 -0.17
N ASP A 73 0.96 32.15 0.26
CA ASP A 73 0.82 32.51 1.68
C ASP A 73 0.29 31.29 2.46
N PRO A 74 1.06 30.77 3.44
CA PRO A 74 0.66 29.60 4.21
C PRO A 74 -0.53 29.79 5.14
N SER A 75 -0.95 31.04 5.38
CA SER A 75 -2.04 31.38 6.30
C SER A 75 -3.44 31.26 5.69
N LEU A 76 -3.53 31.12 4.35
CA LEU A 76 -4.79 30.98 3.62
C LEU A 76 -5.17 29.49 3.52
N SER A 77 -6.46 29.16 3.61
CA SER A 77 -6.97 27.80 3.42
C SER A 77 -7.12 27.44 1.93
N THR A 78 -7.14 26.15 1.60
CA THR A 78 -7.22 25.64 0.22
C THR A 78 -8.50 26.08 -0.52
N GLU A 79 -9.60 26.30 0.21
CA GLU A 79 -10.87 26.78 -0.35
C GLU A 79 -10.85 28.30 -0.64
N GLU A 80 -10.21 29.12 0.20
CA GLU A 80 -10.12 30.58 0.01
C GLU A 80 -9.25 30.99 -1.19
N VAL A 81 -8.32 30.12 -1.61
CA VAL A 81 -7.42 30.37 -2.74
C VAL A 81 -8.11 30.12 -4.10
N ASP A 82 -9.04 29.17 -4.17
CA ASP A 82 -9.78 28.85 -5.41
C ASP A 82 -10.77 29.99 -5.76
N ASP A 83 -11.35 30.63 -4.74
CA ASP A 83 -12.19 31.82 -4.87
C ASP A 83 -11.38 33.10 -5.17
N ALA A 84 -10.11 33.17 -4.73
CA ALA A 84 -9.24 34.33 -5.00
C ALA A 84 -8.65 34.35 -6.43
N PHE A 85 -8.59 33.19 -7.11
CA PHE A 85 -8.05 33.08 -8.48
C PHE A 85 -9.11 33.26 -9.59
N THR A 86 -10.37 33.54 -9.25
CA THR A 86 -11.42 33.84 -10.23
C THR A 86 -11.50 35.33 -10.60
N ILE A 87 -10.40 35.94 -11.07
CA ILE A 87 -10.48 37.18 -11.86
C ILE A 87 -9.46 37.13 -13.01
N ASP A 88 -10.01 36.85 -14.20
CA ASP A 88 -9.78 37.54 -15.49
C ASP A 88 -9.74 36.56 -16.67
N GLN A 89 -10.91 35.98 -16.99
CA GLN A 89 -11.23 35.53 -18.34
C GLN A 89 -12.55 36.14 -18.78
N ALA A 90 -12.52 37.40 -19.20
CA ALA A 90 -13.54 37.95 -20.07
C ALA A 90 -12.87 38.77 -21.18
N SER A 91 -12.66 38.13 -22.34
CA SER A 91 -12.40 38.85 -23.59
C SER A 91 -13.70 39.50 -24.10
N PRO A 92 -13.63 40.60 -24.88
CA PRO A 92 -14.70 41.59 -24.97
C PRO A 92 -15.69 41.27 -26.09
N GLU A 93 -16.99 41.35 -25.81
CA GLU A 93 -17.98 41.67 -26.84
C GLU A 93 -19.01 42.68 -26.36
N THR A 94 -19.26 43.61 -27.26
CA THR A 94 -20.13 44.78 -27.15
C THR A 94 -21.53 44.41 -27.60
N THR A 95 -22.59 44.73 -26.85
CA THR A 95 -23.77 45.44 -27.38
C THR A 95 -24.73 45.91 -26.29
N ALA A 96 -25.30 47.08 -26.56
CA ALA A 96 -26.15 47.89 -25.71
C ALA A 96 -27.56 47.33 -25.46
N SER A 97 -28.15 47.64 -24.30
CA SER A 97 -29.32 48.55 -24.16
C SER A 97 -30.06 48.34 -22.83
N GLY A 98 -30.36 49.47 -22.15
CA GLY A 98 -31.69 49.67 -21.56
C GLY A 98 -31.83 49.75 -20.03
N SER A 99 -32.31 50.91 -19.57
CA SER A 99 -33.09 51.21 -18.33
C SER A 99 -32.43 50.98 -16.97
N ILE A 100 -32.03 52.03 -16.23
CA ILE A 100 -32.83 52.90 -15.31
C ILE A 100 -33.57 52.09 -14.22
N VAL A 101 -33.16 52.24 -12.94
CA VAL A 101 -33.91 52.85 -11.80
C VAL A 101 -33.27 52.44 -10.46
N GLU A 102 -33.13 53.44 -9.59
CA GLU A 102 -32.71 53.42 -8.18
C GLU A 102 -33.44 52.38 -7.30
N ASN A 103 -32.77 51.90 -6.25
CA ASN A 103 -33.29 52.11 -4.90
C ASN A 103 -32.22 51.93 -3.81
N GLY A 104 -32.10 52.94 -2.96
CA GLY A 104 -31.48 52.82 -1.65
C GLY A 104 -32.44 52.19 -0.64
N GLY A 105 -31.91 51.70 0.48
CA GLY A 105 -32.75 51.15 1.54
C GLY A 105 -31.95 50.40 2.59
N SER A 106 -31.63 51.13 3.65
CA SER A 106 -31.06 50.73 4.94
C SER A 106 -31.84 49.60 5.63
N ALA A 107 -31.13 48.72 6.35
CA ALA A 107 -31.55 48.14 7.63
C ALA A 107 -30.34 47.36 8.21
N GLU A 108 -29.66 47.85 9.23
CA GLU A 108 -29.99 47.80 10.66
C GLU A 108 -29.24 46.67 11.37
N THR A 109 -28.48 47.11 12.36
CA THR A 109 -27.62 46.41 13.29
C THR A 109 -28.41 45.43 14.15
N THR A 110 -27.93 44.18 14.26
CA THR A 110 -28.09 43.42 15.51
C THR A 110 -26.74 42.80 15.86
N SER A 111 -26.14 43.36 16.89
CA SER A 111 -25.12 42.72 17.70
C SER A 111 -25.73 41.48 18.36
N ASP A 112 -25.14 40.31 18.15
CA ASP A 112 -25.15 39.29 19.19
C ASP A 112 -23.77 38.68 19.34
N SER A 113 -23.35 38.69 20.60
CA SER A 113 -22.08 38.24 21.10
C SER A 113 -22.14 36.76 21.39
N GLY A 114 -21.12 36.02 20.97
CA GLY A 114 -20.75 34.77 21.61
C GLY A 114 -20.92 33.53 20.74
N ASN A 115 -19.88 33.20 19.99
CA ASN A 115 -19.21 31.91 20.12
C ASN A 115 -17.81 32.00 19.48
N ALA A 116 -16.84 32.51 20.25
CA ALA A 116 -15.43 32.43 19.88
C ALA A 116 -14.98 30.97 20.05
N GLY A 117 -15.19 30.20 19.00
CA GLY A 117 -14.84 28.78 18.92
C GLY A 117 -14.54 28.39 17.49
N GLN A 118 -13.80 29.24 16.76
CA GLN A 118 -13.25 28.94 15.45
C GLN A 118 -11.83 29.49 15.39
N SER A 119 -10.88 28.64 15.72
CA SER A 119 -9.53 28.70 15.18
C SER A 119 -9.05 27.25 15.23
N GLU A 120 -9.47 26.45 14.24
CA GLU A 120 -8.68 25.27 13.90
C GLU A 120 -7.35 25.82 13.40
N SER A 121 -6.43 25.95 14.36
CA SER A 121 -5.04 26.32 14.13
C SER A 121 -4.52 25.44 13.01
N SER A 122 -4.10 26.05 11.91
CA SER A 122 -3.15 25.39 11.00
C SER A 122 -2.03 24.81 11.86
N LEU A 123 -1.79 23.51 11.74
CA LEU A 123 -0.77 22.81 12.54
C LEU A 123 0.65 23.24 12.17
N VAL A 124 0.81 23.89 11.02
CA VAL A 124 2.05 24.48 10.52
C VAL A 124 2.02 25.98 10.81
N ARG A 125 2.85 26.44 11.76
CA ARG A 125 3.03 27.88 12.01
C ARG A 125 4.16 28.39 11.15
N VAL A 126 3.89 29.39 10.32
CA VAL A 126 4.96 30.12 9.62
C VAL A 126 5.76 30.88 10.67
N ARG A 127 7.00 30.49 10.89
CA ARG A 127 7.91 31.19 11.80
C ARG A 127 8.72 32.21 11.02
N GLY A 128 8.71 33.45 11.49
CA GLY A 128 9.67 34.46 11.06
C GLY A 128 11.09 34.07 11.49
N LEU A 129 12.07 34.60 10.76
CA LEU A 129 13.51 34.36 11.00
C LEU A 129 13.93 34.58 12.46
N TRP A 130 13.23 35.50 13.16
CA TRP A 130 13.59 35.93 14.51
C TRP A 130 12.60 35.51 15.60
N ASP A 131 11.48 34.86 15.26
CA ASP A 131 10.35 34.66 16.18
C ASP A 131 10.73 33.85 17.43
N ASP A 132 11.70 32.95 17.31
CA ASP A 132 12.16 32.07 18.38
C ASP A 132 13.51 32.50 19.02
N MET A 133 14.00 33.72 18.77
CA MET A 133 15.25 34.22 19.36
C MET A 133 15.01 35.45 20.23
N SER A 134 15.52 35.43 21.46
CA SER A 134 15.49 36.63 22.30
C SER A 134 16.60 37.61 21.92
N ASP A 135 16.39 38.90 22.21
CA ASP A 135 17.42 39.94 22.01
C ASP A 135 18.72 39.62 22.78
N ALA A 136 18.62 38.92 23.92
CA ALA A 136 19.77 38.48 24.70
C ALA A 136 20.58 37.37 23.98
N ASP A 137 19.89 36.44 23.32
CA ASP A 137 20.53 35.38 22.52
C ASP A 137 21.29 35.99 21.33
N ILE A 138 20.64 36.92 20.62
CA ILE A 138 21.23 37.66 19.49
C ILE A 138 22.48 38.44 19.97
N ALA A 139 22.37 39.18 21.08
CA ALA A 139 23.48 39.93 21.64
C ALA A 139 24.68 39.05 22.05
N SER A 140 24.41 37.85 22.59
CA SER A 140 25.45 36.91 22.98
C SER A 140 26.27 36.43 21.77
N LEU A 141 25.62 36.19 20.63
CA LEU A 141 26.27 35.76 19.39
C LEU A 141 27.11 36.87 18.76
N GLY A 142 26.69 38.14 18.89
CA GLY A 142 27.47 39.30 18.43
C GLY A 142 28.80 39.48 19.15
N SER A 143 28.90 39.04 20.41
CA SER A 143 30.15 39.15 21.20
C SER A 143 31.26 38.18 20.76
N LYS A 144 30.93 37.22 19.88
CA LYS A 144 31.82 36.14 19.42
C LYS A 144 32.76 36.56 18.29
N TYR A 145 32.46 37.66 17.59
CA TYR A 145 33.15 38.09 16.37
C TYR A 145 33.55 39.56 16.45
N ASP A 146 34.69 39.92 15.87
CA ASP A 146 35.15 41.32 15.79
C ASP A 146 34.53 42.09 14.60
N GLY A 147 34.80 43.39 14.49
CA GLY A 147 34.14 44.24 13.48
C GLY A 147 34.59 44.00 12.04
N GLU A 148 35.83 43.54 11.81
CA GLU A 148 36.32 43.19 10.47
C GLU A 148 35.74 41.83 10.02
N GLU A 149 35.53 40.91 10.96
CA GLU A 149 34.89 39.61 10.73
C GLU A 149 33.41 39.73 10.33
N ILE A 150 32.66 40.75 10.80
CA ILE A 150 31.22 40.92 10.49
C ILE A 150 30.96 41.08 8.99
N THR A 151 31.78 41.86 8.28
CA THR A 151 31.60 42.08 6.84
C THR A 151 31.90 40.80 6.05
N SER A 152 32.92 40.05 6.48
CA SER A 152 33.24 38.74 5.88
C SER A 152 32.12 37.73 6.15
N LEU A 153 31.56 37.70 7.36
CA LEU A 153 30.44 36.84 7.72
C LEU A 153 29.19 37.16 6.91
N GLN A 154 28.86 38.45 6.75
CA GLN A 154 27.75 38.90 5.92
C GLN A 154 27.88 38.41 4.46
N SER A 155 29.08 38.56 3.87
CA SER A 155 29.33 38.06 2.51
C SER A 155 29.25 36.54 2.40
N GLY A 156 29.69 35.81 3.45
CA GLY A 156 29.55 34.36 3.52
C GLY A 156 28.10 33.91 3.62
N VAL A 157 27.27 34.63 4.40
CA VAL A 157 25.83 34.35 4.49
C VAL A 157 25.16 34.54 3.14
N LEU A 158 25.47 35.63 2.43
CA LEU A 158 24.92 35.90 1.10
C LEU A 158 25.26 34.79 0.07
N SER A 159 26.51 34.31 0.06
CA SER A 159 26.90 33.22 -0.83
C SER A 159 26.14 31.92 -0.53
N SER A 160 25.93 31.60 0.75
CA SER A 160 25.21 30.39 1.14
C SER A 160 23.69 30.52 0.94
N THR A 161 23.11 31.72 1.04
CA THR A 161 21.68 31.92 0.73
C THR A 161 21.38 31.64 -0.75
N GLU A 162 22.27 32.05 -1.66
CA GLU A 162 22.13 31.73 -3.10
C GLU A 162 22.12 30.22 -3.36
N GLU A 163 22.95 29.45 -2.66
CA GLU A 163 22.99 27.98 -2.78
C GLU A 163 21.69 27.32 -2.26
N LEU A 164 21.12 27.86 -1.18
CA LEU A 164 19.91 27.36 -0.53
C LEU A 164 18.62 27.61 -1.31
N VAL A 165 18.62 28.51 -2.30
CA VAL A 165 17.45 28.71 -3.18
C VAL A 165 17.09 27.40 -3.91
N ASN A 166 18.11 26.63 -4.32
CA ASN A 166 18.00 25.42 -5.16
C ASN A 166 18.46 24.15 -4.43
N PHE A 167 18.20 24.06 -3.13
CA PHE A 167 18.58 22.88 -2.35
C PHE A 167 17.96 21.59 -2.88
N THR A 168 18.68 20.47 -2.72
CA THR A 168 18.26 19.14 -3.18
C THR A 168 17.89 18.19 -2.04
N ASP A 169 18.21 18.55 -0.79
CA ASP A 169 17.97 17.73 0.39
C ASP A 169 17.46 18.62 1.53
N LEU A 170 16.20 18.42 1.93
CA LEU A 170 15.53 19.23 2.95
C LEU A 170 16.19 19.09 4.33
N SER A 171 16.73 17.92 4.67
CA SER A 171 17.38 17.71 5.96
C SER A 171 18.69 18.49 6.07
N LYS A 172 19.47 18.50 4.98
CA LYS A 172 20.69 19.33 4.89
C LYS A 172 20.35 20.81 4.88
N ALA A 173 19.40 21.21 4.03
CA ALA A 173 18.96 22.60 3.91
C ALA A 173 18.48 23.16 5.26
N ARG A 174 17.72 22.38 6.04
CA ARG A 174 17.30 22.75 7.39
C ARG A 174 18.49 23.02 8.31
N THR A 175 19.49 22.15 8.31
CA THR A 175 20.67 22.29 9.17
C THR A 175 21.46 23.54 8.79
N GLU A 176 21.63 23.76 7.49
CA GLU A 176 22.37 24.89 6.94
C GLU A 176 21.66 26.22 7.18
N VAL A 177 20.34 26.26 7.02
CA VAL A 177 19.53 27.46 7.31
C VAL A 177 19.60 27.87 8.78
N GLU A 178 19.58 26.92 9.71
CA GLU A 178 19.73 27.26 11.14
C GLU A 178 21.15 27.77 11.45
N ASP A 179 22.20 27.19 10.85
CA ASP A 179 23.57 27.71 10.99
C ASP A 179 23.71 29.13 10.40
N LEU A 180 23.11 29.38 9.23
CA LEU A 180 23.08 30.71 8.64
C LEU A 180 22.30 31.71 9.49
N ARG A 181 21.19 31.29 10.10
CA ARG A 181 20.44 32.12 11.05
C ARG A 181 21.30 32.51 12.24
N GLU A 182 22.03 31.58 12.83
CA GLU A 182 22.95 31.88 13.95
C GLU A 182 24.07 32.84 13.53
N ARG A 183 24.68 32.63 12.36
CA ARG A 183 25.70 33.53 11.80
C ARG A 183 25.13 34.91 11.51
N PHE A 184 23.96 34.99 10.89
CA PHE A 184 23.32 36.25 10.55
C PHE A 184 22.81 37.00 11.80
N ALA A 185 22.42 36.29 12.86
CA ALA A 185 22.13 36.89 14.15
C ALA A 185 23.33 37.63 14.74
N SER A 186 24.56 37.13 14.54
CA SER A 186 25.78 37.84 14.96
C SER A 186 25.99 39.16 14.20
N VAL A 187 25.66 39.19 12.90
CA VAL A 187 25.67 40.42 12.08
C VAL A 187 24.59 41.39 12.57
N LYS A 188 23.38 40.89 12.84
CA LYS A 188 22.26 41.67 13.38
C LYS A 188 22.60 42.34 14.72
N ALA A 189 23.31 41.64 15.61
CA ALA A 189 23.73 42.17 16.91
C ALA A 189 24.63 43.41 16.81
N ARG A 190 25.41 43.53 15.73
CA ARG A 190 26.33 44.65 15.47
C ARG A 190 25.87 45.54 14.31
N LYS A 191 24.57 45.48 13.95
CA LYS A 191 23.97 46.27 12.86
C LYS A 191 24.28 47.78 12.95
N ALA A 192 24.41 48.32 14.15
CA ALA A 192 24.73 49.73 14.39
C ALA A 192 26.14 50.15 13.93
N GLU A 193 27.05 49.20 13.71
CA GLU A 193 28.42 49.45 13.25
C GLU A 193 28.54 49.45 11.72
N LEU A 194 27.48 49.08 11.00
CA LEU A 194 27.44 49.04 9.53
C LEU A 194 27.18 50.43 8.95
N GLY A 195 28.02 50.85 8.00
CA GLY A 195 27.84 52.07 7.21
C GLY A 195 26.93 51.88 5.98
N GLY A 196 26.48 52.99 5.39
CA GLY A 196 25.52 53.10 4.27
C GLY A 196 25.33 51.87 3.38
N ASP A 197 26.31 51.55 2.53
CA ASP A 197 26.20 50.45 1.55
C ASP A 197 26.09 49.07 2.23
N ALA A 198 26.82 48.84 3.33
CA ALA A 198 26.77 47.58 4.08
C ALA A 198 25.42 47.36 4.81
N LEU A 199 24.78 48.45 5.23
CA LEU A 199 23.44 48.42 5.81
C LEU A 199 22.36 48.09 4.76
N GLY A 200 22.54 48.57 3.53
CA GLY A 200 21.68 48.20 2.39
C GLY A 200 21.74 46.70 2.13
N VAL A 201 22.96 46.17 1.92
CA VAL A 201 23.21 44.73 1.72
C VAL A 201 22.62 43.91 2.87
N TYR A 202 22.74 44.37 4.12
CA TYR A 202 22.18 43.67 5.27
C TYR A 202 20.65 43.50 5.17
N ASN A 203 19.92 44.56 4.83
CA ASN A 203 18.46 44.49 4.78
C ASN A 203 17.99 43.58 3.62
N ASP A 204 18.71 43.59 2.49
CA ASP A 204 18.42 42.71 1.35
C ASP A 204 18.66 41.24 1.75
N THR A 205 19.82 40.93 2.35
CA THR A 205 20.13 39.59 2.85
C THR A 205 19.15 39.14 3.95
N GLU A 206 18.73 40.05 4.85
CA GLU A 206 17.72 39.75 5.88
C GLU A 206 16.39 39.34 5.26
N THR A 207 15.97 40.03 4.21
CA THR A 207 14.72 39.74 3.50
C THR A 207 14.80 38.38 2.80
N GLU A 208 15.89 38.12 2.08
CA GLU A 208 16.10 36.87 1.37
C GLU A 208 16.20 35.67 2.33
N LEU A 209 17.03 35.78 3.38
CA LEU A 209 17.17 34.74 4.39
C LEU A 209 15.85 34.49 5.14
N THR A 210 15.04 35.53 5.37
CA THR A 210 13.71 35.36 5.98
C THR A 210 12.79 34.52 5.12
N ASN A 211 12.78 34.75 3.80
CA ASN A 211 11.95 33.97 2.87
C ASN A 211 12.42 32.52 2.79
N ILE A 212 13.73 32.29 2.69
CA ILE A 212 14.34 30.96 2.68
C ILE A 212 14.02 30.22 3.99
N TYR A 213 14.18 30.89 5.13
CA TYR A 213 13.88 30.35 6.46
C TYR A 213 12.42 29.91 6.57
N LYS A 214 11.48 30.80 6.22
CA LYS A 214 10.04 30.52 6.22
C LYS A 214 9.71 29.31 5.35
N ARG A 215 10.27 29.23 4.14
CA ARG A 215 10.04 28.12 3.21
C ARG A 215 10.51 26.79 3.79
N ILE A 216 11.77 26.70 4.23
CA ILE A 216 12.37 25.44 4.68
C ILE A 216 11.74 24.94 5.99
N THR A 217 11.45 25.85 6.92
CA THR A 217 10.76 25.49 8.18
C THR A 217 9.33 25.02 7.93
N SER A 218 8.58 25.70 7.05
CA SER A 218 7.21 25.30 6.69
C SER A 218 7.19 23.92 6.02
N LEU A 219 8.11 23.65 5.08
CA LEU A 219 8.24 22.34 4.44
C LEU A 219 8.57 21.24 5.46
N ASN A 220 9.45 21.51 6.42
CA ASN A 220 9.77 20.56 7.48
C ASN A 220 8.57 20.28 8.39
N ASP A 221 7.80 21.29 8.77
CA ASP A 221 6.62 21.13 9.62
C ASP A 221 5.53 20.31 8.91
N ILE A 222 5.33 20.53 7.60
CA ILE A 222 4.48 19.69 6.75
C ILE A 222 4.96 18.24 6.77
N GLU A 223 6.25 18.00 6.54
CA GLU A 223 6.81 16.66 6.52
C GLU A 223 6.56 15.93 7.85
N LEU A 224 6.78 16.61 8.98
CA LEU A 224 6.56 16.07 10.31
C LEU A 224 5.09 15.78 10.58
N ALA A 225 4.18 16.67 10.16
CA ALA A 225 2.75 16.47 10.31
C ALA A 225 2.24 15.26 9.50
N ILE A 226 2.69 15.12 8.25
CA ILE A 226 2.35 13.97 7.40
C ILE A 226 2.87 12.66 8.02
N ARG A 227 4.11 12.66 8.55
CA ARG A 227 4.70 11.47 9.19
C ARG A 227 3.92 10.97 10.42
N GLN A 228 3.12 11.83 11.04
CA GLN A 228 2.30 11.48 12.21
C GLN A 228 0.93 10.91 11.84
N LEU A 229 0.52 10.97 10.57
CA LEU A 229 -0.75 10.41 10.13
C LEU A 229 -0.75 8.88 10.14
N ASP A 230 -1.92 8.32 10.45
CA ASP A 230 -2.16 6.88 10.32
C ASP A 230 -2.05 6.42 8.86
N ASN A 231 -1.72 5.14 8.66
CA ASN A 231 -1.49 4.52 7.35
C ASN A 231 -0.27 5.04 6.56
N VAL A 232 0.50 6.01 7.05
CA VAL A 232 1.77 6.43 6.43
C VAL A 232 2.89 5.42 6.72
N ASP A 233 3.63 5.04 5.68
CA ASP A 233 4.83 4.20 5.76
C ASP A 233 6.10 5.03 5.61
N THR A 234 6.24 5.73 4.49
CA THR A 234 7.38 6.61 4.23
C THR A 234 6.96 7.93 3.60
N VAL A 235 7.71 8.98 3.88
CA VAL A 235 7.56 10.31 3.28
C VAL A 235 8.89 10.68 2.66
N LYS A 236 8.89 10.97 1.35
CA LYS A 236 10.04 11.45 0.59
C LYS A 236 9.74 12.85 0.07
N PHE A 237 10.55 13.82 0.47
CA PHE A 237 10.55 15.15 -0.14
C PHE A 237 11.41 15.17 -1.40
N THR A 238 10.93 15.85 -2.43
CA THR A 238 11.69 16.17 -3.64
C THR A 238 11.51 17.66 -3.93
N SER A 239 12.60 18.42 -3.93
CA SER A 239 12.53 19.84 -4.25
C SER A 239 12.26 20.08 -5.73
N LYS A 240 11.76 21.27 -6.10
CA LYS A 240 11.57 21.66 -7.50
C LYS A 240 12.86 21.56 -8.34
N ALA A 241 14.01 21.84 -7.74
CA ALA A 241 15.32 21.70 -8.38
C ALA A 241 15.71 20.23 -8.58
N GLN A 242 15.48 19.38 -7.58
CA GLN A 242 15.73 17.94 -7.67
C GLN A 242 14.77 17.26 -8.66
N ALA A 243 13.49 17.62 -8.64
CA ALA A 243 12.49 17.10 -9.58
C ALA A 243 12.90 17.38 -11.04
N LEU A 244 13.40 18.59 -11.32
CA LEU A 244 13.92 18.95 -12.64
C LEU A 244 15.12 18.09 -13.04
N ALA A 245 16.04 17.83 -12.10
CA ALA A 245 17.21 16.99 -12.34
C ALA A 245 16.81 15.53 -12.61
N GLU A 246 15.89 14.96 -11.82
CA GLU A 246 15.35 13.60 -12.01
C GLU A 246 14.61 13.47 -13.35
N MET A 247 13.83 14.49 -13.76
CA MET A 247 13.16 14.52 -15.07
C MET A 247 14.17 14.56 -16.22
N ASN A 248 15.24 15.35 -16.10
CA ASN A 248 16.28 15.44 -17.11
C ASN A 248 17.00 14.09 -17.32
N GLU A 249 17.27 13.36 -16.23
CA GLU A 249 17.87 12.02 -16.30
C GLU A 249 16.93 11.00 -16.94
N LYS A 250 15.66 11.00 -16.54
CA LYS A 250 14.64 10.08 -17.06
C LYS A 250 14.33 10.30 -18.54
N TYR A 251 14.43 11.54 -18.99
CA TYR A 251 14.09 11.96 -20.35
C TYR A 251 15.31 12.58 -21.04
N ALA A 252 16.43 11.85 -21.05
CA ALA A 252 17.70 12.30 -21.61
C ALA A 252 17.63 12.78 -23.08
N GLU A 253 16.62 12.34 -23.83
CA GLU A 253 16.34 12.80 -25.20
C GLU A 253 15.90 14.27 -25.30
N TYR A 254 15.45 14.87 -24.21
CA TYR A 254 14.96 16.25 -24.14
C TYR A 254 15.83 17.16 -23.27
N THR A 255 17.13 16.85 -23.15
CA THR A 255 18.07 17.57 -22.26
C THR A 255 18.06 19.10 -22.51
N ASP A 256 18.02 19.52 -23.78
CA ASP A 256 17.96 20.95 -24.17
C ASP A 256 16.72 21.69 -23.62
N LEU A 257 15.60 20.99 -23.41
CA LEU A 257 14.39 21.58 -22.83
C LEU A 257 14.61 21.84 -21.33
N PHE A 258 15.13 20.85 -20.61
CA PHE A 258 15.30 20.94 -19.16
C PHE A 258 16.45 21.87 -18.76
N ASP A 259 17.50 21.98 -19.56
CA ASP A 259 18.60 22.93 -19.30
C ASP A 259 18.14 24.40 -19.40
N ARG A 260 17.17 24.70 -20.26
CA ARG A 260 16.53 26.03 -20.30
C ARG A 260 15.70 26.33 -19.05
N LEU A 261 15.13 25.31 -18.42
CA LEU A 261 14.37 25.45 -17.17
C LEU A 261 15.26 25.57 -15.93
N LYS A 262 16.53 25.16 -15.99
CA LYS A 262 17.51 25.40 -14.91
C LYS A 262 17.91 26.87 -14.79
N SER A 263 17.90 27.58 -15.91
CA SER A 263 18.35 28.97 -16.03
C SER A 263 17.19 29.98 -16.14
N GLY A 264 15.99 29.50 -16.45
CA GLY A 264 14.75 30.27 -16.42
C GLY A 264 13.92 30.02 -15.16
N ASP A 265 12.68 30.48 -15.18
CA ASP A 265 11.72 30.21 -14.10
C ASP A 265 11.27 28.74 -14.15
N ASN A 266 11.50 28.00 -13.07
CA ASN A 266 11.21 26.57 -13.00
C ASN A 266 9.73 26.37 -12.60
N PRO A 267 8.86 25.88 -13.51
CA PRO A 267 7.42 25.74 -13.25
C PRO A 267 7.10 24.55 -12.35
N LEU A 268 8.10 23.75 -11.95
CA LEU A 268 7.92 22.64 -11.03
C LEU A 268 7.73 23.15 -9.60
N THR A 269 6.90 22.44 -8.86
CA THR A 269 6.65 22.67 -7.44
C THR A 269 7.44 21.70 -6.58
N ASP A 270 7.61 22.05 -5.32
CA ASP A 270 8.13 21.11 -4.32
C ASP A 270 7.08 20.01 -4.10
N GLN A 271 7.51 18.75 -3.95
CA GLN A 271 6.58 17.62 -3.86
C GLN A 271 6.94 16.66 -2.71
N PHE A 272 5.91 16.16 -2.03
CA PHE A 272 6.01 15.04 -1.11
C PHE A 272 5.44 13.78 -1.76
N THR A 273 6.23 12.72 -1.79
CA THR A 273 5.78 11.37 -2.12
C THR A 273 5.54 10.61 -0.84
N ILE A 274 4.27 10.28 -0.57
CA ILE A 274 3.83 9.62 0.65
C ILE A 274 3.47 8.19 0.32
N THR A 275 4.27 7.22 0.73
CA THR A 275 3.94 5.80 0.60
C THR A 275 3.09 5.37 1.78
N TYR A 276 1.99 4.65 1.51
CA TYR A 276 1.06 4.19 2.54
C TYR A 276 1.08 2.66 2.69
N LYS A 277 0.73 2.18 3.90
CA LYS A 277 0.83 0.77 4.30
C LYS A 277 -0.23 -0.10 3.64
N ASP A 278 -1.47 0.40 3.55
CA ASP A 278 -2.60 -0.32 2.99
C ASP A 278 -3.54 0.57 2.15
N ASN A 279 -4.24 -0.06 1.21
CA ASN A 279 -5.23 0.60 0.35
C ASN A 279 -6.55 0.89 1.06
N THR A 280 -6.80 0.32 2.24
CA THR A 280 -8.10 0.44 2.93
C THR A 280 -8.29 1.82 3.56
N GLY A 281 -7.22 2.41 4.12
CA GLY A 281 -7.25 3.74 4.75
C GLY A 281 -6.82 4.89 3.83
N VAL A 282 -6.59 4.65 2.54
CA VAL A 282 -6.00 5.67 1.64
C VAL A 282 -6.91 6.87 1.41
N ASN A 283 -8.23 6.67 1.40
CA ASN A 283 -9.20 7.76 1.25
C ASN A 283 -9.19 8.69 2.47
N GLU A 284 -9.18 8.12 3.67
CA GLU A 284 -9.10 8.87 4.92
C GLU A 284 -7.77 9.62 5.04
N LEU A 285 -6.68 8.97 4.63
CA LEU A 285 -5.35 9.59 4.54
C LEU A 285 -5.35 10.76 3.56
N LYS A 286 -5.91 10.59 2.35
CA LYS A 286 -6.04 11.66 1.35
C LYS A 286 -6.81 12.85 1.90
N THR A 287 -7.98 12.61 2.51
CA THR A 287 -8.80 13.68 3.12
C THR A 287 -8.05 14.38 4.26
N SER A 288 -7.34 13.63 5.10
CA SER A 288 -6.54 14.20 6.19
C SER A 288 -5.41 15.10 5.68
N ILE A 289 -4.81 14.76 4.53
CA ILE A 289 -3.79 15.57 3.87
C ILE A 289 -4.42 16.80 3.19
N GLU A 290 -5.57 16.65 2.53
CA GLU A 290 -6.31 17.76 1.89
C GLU A 290 -6.66 18.89 2.87
N HIS A 291 -7.03 18.53 4.11
CA HIS A 291 -7.40 19.49 5.15
C HIS A 291 -6.21 20.00 5.99
N MET A 292 -4.99 19.53 5.77
CA MET A 292 -3.86 19.84 6.66
C MET A 292 -3.30 21.25 6.44
N THR A 293 -3.33 21.79 5.21
CA THR A 293 -2.73 23.10 4.89
C THR A 293 -3.35 23.72 3.63
N GLY A 294 -3.35 25.05 3.51
CA GLY A 294 -3.61 25.73 2.22
C GLY A 294 -2.37 26.03 1.36
N MET A 295 -1.17 25.59 1.76
CA MET A 295 0.01 25.54 0.87
C MET A 295 -0.01 24.34 -0.08
N ILE A 296 -0.87 23.35 0.17
CA ILE A 296 -1.03 22.19 -0.69
C ILE A 296 -1.84 22.62 -1.90
N TYR A 297 -1.16 22.71 -3.05
CA TYR A 297 -1.76 23.15 -4.30
C TYR A 297 -2.53 22.03 -4.99
N LYS A 298 -1.99 20.81 -4.97
CA LYS A 298 -2.57 19.68 -5.69
C LYS A 298 -2.19 18.37 -5.05
N ILE A 299 -3.18 17.51 -4.83
CA ILE A 299 -2.95 16.12 -4.42
C ILE A 299 -3.30 15.23 -5.59
N ASN A 300 -2.30 14.54 -6.11
CA ASN A 300 -2.49 13.51 -7.12
C ASN A 300 -2.44 12.14 -6.43
N CYS A 301 -3.59 11.48 -6.39
CA CYS A 301 -3.72 10.18 -5.74
C CYS A 301 -4.38 9.20 -6.70
N GLN A 302 -3.70 8.10 -7.02
CA GLN A 302 -4.22 7.05 -7.91
C GLN A 302 -5.11 6.05 -7.16
N VAL A 303 -5.91 6.53 -6.19
CA VAL A 303 -6.77 5.69 -5.33
C VAL A 303 -7.76 4.87 -6.14
N GLU A 304 -8.28 5.43 -7.23
CA GLU A 304 -9.28 4.76 -8.06
C GLU A 304 -8.74 3.47 -8.70
N ILE A 305 -7.48 3.48 -9.12
CA ILE A 305 -6.82 2.29 -9.68
C ILE A 305 -6.60 1.25 -8.58
N ALA A 306 -6.15 1.68 -7.40
CA ALA A 306 -5.96 0.80 -6.25
C ALA A 306 -7.27 0.13 -5.80
N ASN A 307 -8.35 0.91 -5.68
CA ASN A 307 -9.68 0.40 -5.34
C ASN A 307 -10.23 -0.55 -6.42
N THR A 308 -9.98 -0.26 -7.70
CA THR A 308 -10.37 -1.15 -8.80
C THR A 308 -9.66 -2.49 -8.71
N ILE A 309 -8.35 -2.48 -8.42
CA ILE A 309 -7.55 -3.71 -8.25
C ILE A 309 -8.06 -4.53 -7.05
N GLU A 310 -8.34 -3.90 -5.92
CA GLU A 310 -8.85 -4.59 -4.73
C GLU A 310 -10.26 -5.17 -4.97
N ASN A 311 -11.13 -4.44 -5.67
CA ASN A 311 -12.45 -4.93 -6.06
C ASN A 311 -12.35 -6.14 -7.01
N VAL A 312 -11.44 -6.12 -7.99
CA VAL A 312 -11.18 -7.26 -8.87
C VAL A 312 -10.67 -8.46 -8.07
N ARG A 313 -9.70 -8.24 -7.16
CA ARG A 313 -9.18 -9.28 -6.27
C ARG A 313 -10.28 -9.90 -5.42
N SER A 314 -11.07 -9.07 -4.74
CA SER A 314 -12.18 -9.51 -3.90
C SER A 314 -13.22 -10.29 -4.71
N GLY A 315 -13.55 -9.82 -5.92
CA GLY A 315 -14.44 -10.53 -6.86
C GLY A 315 -13.90 -11.92 -7.25
N ILE A 316 -12.61 -12.03 -7.57
CA ILE A 316 -11.95 -13.31 -7.88
C ILE A 316 -12.02 -14.26 -6.68
N VAL A 317 -11.71 -13.78 -5.47
CA VAL A 317 -11.77 -14.58 -4.23
C VAL A 317 -13.21 -15.04 -3.94
N PHE A 318 -14.20 -14.16 -4.12
CA PHE A 318 -15.60 -14.49 -3.92
C PHE A 318 -16.06 -15.63 -4.85
N VAL A 319 -15.78 -15.51 -6.15
CA VAL A 319 -16.09 -16.56 -7.13
C VAL A 319 -15.37 -17.86 -6.78
N PHE A 320 -14.12 -17.78 -6.34
CA PHE A 320 -13.32 -18.93 -5.96
C PHE A 320 -13.87 -19.70 -4.76
N VAL A 321 -14.30 -19.00 -3.71
CA VAL A 321 -14.86 -19.65 -2.51
C VAL A 321 -16.11 -20.43 -2.88
N TRP A 322 -17.00 -19.85 -3.69
CA TRP A 322 -18.18 -20.56 -4.21
C TRP A 322 -17.80 -21.77 -5.06
N PHE A 323 -16.83 -21.60 -5.95
CA PHE A 323 -16.34 -22.68 -6.80
C PHE A 323 -15.68 -23.82 -6.00
N LEU A 324 -14.95 -23.49 -4.93
CA LEU A 324 -14.36 -24.45 -4.00
C LEU A 324 -15.43 -25.29 -3.29
N VAL A 325 -16.53 -24.66 -2.84
CA VAL A 325 -17.66 -25.39 -2.25
C VAL A 325 -18.23 -26.41 -3.25
N ILE A 326 -18.39 -26.02 -4.51
CA ILE A 326 -18.86 -26.92 -5.58
C ILE A 326 -17.89 -28.10 -5.77
N LEU A 327 -16.57 -27.85 -5.81
CA LEU A 327 -15.56 -28.90 -5.93
C LEU A 327 -15.58 -29.89 -4.75
N ILE A 328 -15.81 -29.41 -3.53
CA ILE A 328 -15.96 -30.27 -2.34
C ILE A 328 -17.19 -31.18 -2.49
N VAL A 329 -18.31 -30.65 -2.99
CA VAL A 329 -19.53 -31.45 -3.20
C VAL A 329 -19.32 -32.51 -4.29
N VAL A 330 -18.71 -32.14 -5.42
CA VAL A 330 -18.43 -33.05 -6.54
C VAL A 330 -17.48 -34.17 -6.10
N SER A 331 -16.38 -33.82 -5.44
CA SER A 331 -15.42 -34.81 -4.93
C SER A 331 -16.05 -35.77 -3.93
N MET A 332 -16.86 -35.25 -3.00
CA MET A 332 -17.59 -36.08 -2.03
C MET A 332 -18.56 -37.04 -2.71
N PHE A 333 -19.27 -36.59 -3.75
CA PHE A 333 -20.18 -37.44 -4.52
C PHE A 333 -19.46 -38.62 -5.18
N VAL A 334 -18.28 -38.37 -5.76
CA VAL A 334 -17.45 -39.42 -6.37
C VAL A 334 -17.00 -40.45 -5.33
N ILE A 335 -16.48 -39.98 -4.19
CA ILE A 335 -16.04 -40.86 -3.09
C ILE A 335 -17.21 -41.70 -2.57
N ILE A 336 -18.38 -41.09 -2.36
CA ILE A 336 -19.58 -41.81 -1.90
C ILE A 336 -19.89 -42.98 -2.85
N ASN A 337 -19.90 -42.75 -4.16
CA ASN A 337 -20.23 -43.76 -5.15
C ASN A 337 -19.20 -44.90 -5.17
N THR A 338 -17.92 -44.57 -5.07
CA THR A 338 -16.84 -45.55 -5.03
C THR A 338 -16.91 -46.43 -3.79
N ILE A 339 -17.17 -45.84 -2.62
CA ILE A 339 -17.34 -46.59 -1.38
C ILE A 339 -18.58 -47.48 -1.43
N LYS A 340 -19.71 -47.02 -2.00
CA LYS A 340 -20.91 -47.85 -2.17
C LYS A 340 -20.60 -49.12 -2.97
N LEU A 341 -19.87 -48.98 -4.07
CA LEU A 341 -19.50 -50.09 -4.93
C LEU A 341 -18.48 -51.02 -4.26
N ALA A 342 -17.52 -50.48 -3.52
CA ALA A 342 -16.59 -51.26 -2.70
C ALA A 342 -17.32 -52.09 -1.64
N VAL A 343 -18.31 -51.51 -0.96
CA VAL A 343 -19.16 -52.21 0.02
C VAL A 343 -19.98 -53.31 -0.67
N PHE A 344 -20.58 -53.05 -1.83
CA PHE A 344 -21.39 -54.03 -2.56
C PHE A 344 -20.59 -55.26 -3.02
N SER A 345 -19.35 -55.05 -3.46
CA SER A 345 -18.40 -56.12 -3.82
C SER A 345 -18.05 -57.02 -2.63
N ARG A 346 -18.15 -56.49 -1.40
CA ARG A 346 -17.79 -57.17 -0.15
C ARG A 346 -18.96 -57.62 0.72
N ARG A 347 -20.19 -57.55 0.20
CA ARG A 347 -21.42 -57.80 0.99
C ARG A 347 -21.43 -59.14 1.71
N GLN A 348 -20.91 -60.22 1.09
CA GLN A 348 -20.87 -61.55 1.69
C GLN A 348 -19.89 -61.62 2.87
N GLU A 349 -18.70 -61.02 2.73
CA GLU A 349 -17.71 -60.91 3.82
C GLU A 349 -18.30 -60.13 5.01
N ILE A 350 -19.00 -59.03 4.73
CA ILE A 350 -19.63 -58.17 5.73
C ILE A 350 -20.75 -58.92 6.47
N MET A 351 -21.57 -59.71 5.76
CA MET A 351 -22.61 -60.54 6.37
C MET A 351 -22.02 -61.54 7.36
N VAL A 352 -20.97 -62.29 6.96
CA VAL A 352 -20.31 -63.25 7.86
C VAL A 352 -19.73 -62.55 9.10
N MET A 353 -19.10 -61.38 8.94
CA MET A 353 -18.59 -60.60 10.08
C MET A 353 -19.70 -60.15 11.03
N ARG A 354 -20.87 -59.74 10.50
CA ARG A 354 -22.04 -59.41 11.31
C ARG A 354 -22.56 -60.64 12.09
N TYR A 355 -22.64 -61.81 11.45
CA TYR A 355 -23.11 -63.04 12.12
C TYR A 355 -22.20 -63.51 13.26
N VAL A 356 -20.89 -63.26 13.15
CA VAL A 356 -19.92 -63.60 14.20
C VAL A 356 -19.87 -62.53 15.32
N GLY A 357 -20.66 -61.45 15.21
CA GLY A 357 -20.79 -60.42 16.25
C GLY A 357 -19.80 -59.26 16.15
N ALA A 358 -19.24 -58.98 14.96
CA ALA A 358 -18.38 -57.81 14.77
C ALA A 358 -19.15 -56.49 14.96
N THR A 359 -18.50 -55.49 15.56
CA THR A 359 -19.11 -54.17 15.79
C THR A 359 -19.26 -53.38 14.48
N ASN A 360 -20.27 -52.52 14.39
CA ASN A 360 -20.48 -51.66 13.22
C ASN A 360 -19.22 -50.84 12.87
N ALA A 361 -18.53 -50.31 13.89
CA ALA A 361 -17.26 -49.58 13.72
C ALA A 361 -16.20 -50.46 13.04
N PHE A 362 -15.99 -51.68 13.53
CA PHE A 362 -15.02 -52.64 12.97
C PHE A 362 -15.27 -52.95 11.50
N ILE A 363 -16.55 -53.00 11.08
CA ILE A 363 -16.94 -53.24 9.69
C ILE A 363 -16.68 -51.99 8.81
N THR A 364 -16.88 -50.79 9.34
CA THR A 364 -16.77 -49.53 8.58
C THR A 364 -15.36 -48.97 8.45
N THR A 365 -14.50 -49.18 9.45
CA THR A 365 -13.15 -48.60 9.48
C THR A 365 -12.32 -48.87 8.22
N PRO A 366 -12.28 -50.10 7.64
CA PRO A 366 -11.55 -50.34 6.39
C PRO A 366 -11.97 -49.44 5.22
N PHE A 367 -13.25 -49.10 5.11
CA PHE A 367 -13.78 -48.26 4.03
C PHE A 367 -13.47 -46.77 4.25
N VAL A 368 -13.36 -46.34 5.51
CA VAL A 368 -12.88 -44.97 5.83
C VAL A 368 -11.40 -44.84 5.46
N PHE A 369 -10.57 -45.83 5.80
CA PHE A 369 -9.17 -45.88 5.36
C PHE A 369 -9.04 -45.94 3.83
N GLU A 370 -9.94 -46.64 3.14
CA GLU A 370 -9.99 -46.68 1.68
C GLU A 370 -10.17 -45.28 1.08
N GLY A 371 -11.13 -44.50 1.60
CA GLY A 371 -11.35 -43.11 1.20
C GLY A 371 -10.17 -42.19 1.50
N VAL A 372 -9.53 -42.35 2.67
CA VAL A 372 -8.32 -41.59 3.03
C VAL A 372 -7.15 -41.88 2.10
N ILE A 373 -6.92 -43.15 1.76
CA ILE A 373 -5.84 -43.54 0.82
C ILE A 373 -6.10 -42.94 -0.56
N ILE A 374 -7.34 -43.01 -1.06
CA ILE A 374 -7.72 -42.39 -2.33
C ILE A 374 -7.43 -40.89 -2.31
N GLY A 375 -7.84 -40.19 -1.25
CA GLY A 375 -7.61 -38.76 -1.08
C GLY A 375 -6.11 -38.40 -1.00
N LEU A 376 -5.32 -39.18 -0.26
CA LEU A 376 -3.87 -38.98 -0.14
C LEU A 376 -3.15 -39.17 -1.48
N VAL A 377 -3.46 -40.25 -2.19
CA VAL A 377 -2.83 -40.55 -3.50
C VAL A 377 -3.18 -39.46 -4.50
N ALA A 378 -4.44 -39.02 -4.57
CA ALA A 378 -4.86 -37.92 -5.42
C ALA A 378 -4.14 -36.60 -5.06
N SER A 379 -3.96 -36.32 -3.77
CA SER A 379 -3.30 -35.10 -3.28
C SER A 379 -1.82 -35.05 -3.61
N ILE A 380 -1.10 -36.15 -3.39
CA ILE A 380 0.33 -36.25 -3.70
C ILE A 380 0.53 -36.16 -5.22
N ALA A 381 -0.28 -36.88 -6.00
CA ALA A 381 -0.21 -36.83 -7.45
C ALA A 381 -0.54 -35.44 -8.00
N ALA A 382 -1.58 -34.78 -7.48
CA ALA A 382 -1.92 -33.40 -7.85
C ALA A 382 -0.79 -32.43 -7.51
N TYR A 383 -0.18 -32.53 -6.33
CA TYR A 383 0.94 -31.66 -5.93
C TYR A 383 2.13 -31.80 -6.88
N ILE A 384 2.51 -33.04 -7.23
CA ILE A 384 3.62 -33.31 -8.14
C ILE A 384 3.34 -32.69 -9.52
N VAL A 385 2.14 -32.94 -10.08
CA VAL A 385 1.76 -32.37 -11.37
C VAL A 385 1.75 -30.84 -11.31
N GLN A 386 1.19 -30.26 -10.25
CA GLN A 386 1.14 -28.81 -10.06
C GLN A 386 2.54 -28.19 -9.97
N TYR A 387 3.48 -28.83 -9.27
CA TYR A 387 4.87 -28.40 -9.16
C TYR A 387 5.55 -28.31 -10.54
N TYR A 388 5.46 -29.38 -11.34
CA TYR A 388 6.06 -29.39 -12.68
C TYR A 388 5.39 -28.39 -13.63
N THR A 389 4.05 -28.28 -13.58
CA THR A 389 3.31 -27.27 -14.35
C THR A 389 3.74 -25.85 -13.98
N TYR A 390 3.90 -25.56 -12.69
CA TYR A 390 4.33 -24.23 -12.24
C TYR A 390 5.75 -23.89 -12.69
N MET A 391 6.70 -24.82 -12.53
CA MET A 391 8.09 -24.63 -12.97
C MET A 391 8.18 -24.37 -14.48
N TYR A 392 7.37 -25.07 -15.28
CA TYR A 392 7.29 -24.84 -16.73
C TYR A 392 6.75 -23.44 -17.07
N ILE A 393 5.68 -23.02 -16.38
CA ILE A 393 5.08 -21.69 -16.58
C ILE A 393 6.04 -20.60 -16.12
N HIS A 394 6.65 -20.72 -14.94
CA HIS A 394 7.60 -19.76 -14.37
C HIS A 394 8.73 -19.43 -15.34
N ASN A 395 9.39 -20.45 -15.90
CA ASN A 395 10.48 -20.28 -16.86
C ASN A 395 10.01 -19.63 -18.17
N THR A 396 8.78 -19.92 -18.61
CA THR A 396 8.22 -19.35 -19.84
C THR A 396 7.81 -17.88 -19.66
N VAL A 397 7.24 -17.54 -18.50
CA VAL A 397 6.80 -16.18 -18.20
C VAL A 397 8.01 -15.26 -18.06
N LEU A 398 9.03 -15.65 -17.31
CA LEU A 398 10.23 -14.82 -17.12
C LEU A 398 11.01 -14.58 -18.43
N THR A 399 11.00 -15.53 -19.36
CA THR A 399 11.69 -15.38 -20.65
C THR A 399 10.93 -14.52 -21.66
N LYS A 400 9.59 -14.48 -21.60
CA LYS A 400 8.75 -13.74 -22.56
C LYS A 400 8.21 -12.42 -22.02
N PHE A 401 8.12 -12.27 -20.71
CA PHE A 401 7.54 -11.10 -20.03
C PHE A 401 8.44 -10.67 -18.88
N PRO A 402 9.60 -10.02 -19.16
CA PRO A 402 10.53 -9.59 -18.12
C PRO A 402 9.94 -8.55 -17.16
N PHE A 403 8.82 -7.92 -17.52
CA PHE A 403 8.07 -6.99 -16.69
C PHE A 403 7.16 -7.68 -15.66
N ILE A 404 6.94 -8.99 -15.77
CA ILE A 404 6.09 -9.76 -14.85
C ILE A 404 6.99 -10.51 -13.87
N SER A 405 6.83 -10.19 -12.59
CA SER A 405 7.48 -10.90 -11.49
C SER A 405 6.63 -12.11 -11.06
N VAL A 406 7.24 -13.28 -10.98
CA VAL A 406 6.56 -14.52 -10.58
C VAL A 406 7.10 -14.97 -9.23
N VAL A 407 6.22 -15.33 -8.30
CA VAL A 407 6.62 -15.76 -6.94
C VAL A 407 7.41 -17.06 -7.02
N ASP A 408 8.46 -17.19 -6.22
CA ASP A 408 9.18 -18.46 -6.12
C ASP A 408 8.32 -19.55 -5.47
N PHE A 409 8.31 -20.75 -6.06
CA PHE A 409 7.48 -21.86 -5.58
C PHE A 409 7.88 -22.33 -4.19
N GLY A 410 9.15 -22.18 -3.79
CA GLY A 410 9.61 -22.57 -2.47
C GLY A 410 8.89 -21.83 -1.34
N SER A 411 8.45 -20.59 -1.59
CA SER A 411 7.80 -19.75 -0.57
C SER A 411 6.40 -20.25 -0.18
N PHE A 412 5.65 -20.84 -1.12
CA PHE A 412 4.26 -21.26 -0.88
C PHE A 412 3.99 -22.75 -1.14
N GLY A 413 4.93 -23.50 -1.73
CA GLY A 413 4.76 -24.91 -2.06
C GLY A 413 4.42 -25.76 -0.83
N GLY A 414 5.02 -25.45 0.32
CA GLY A 414 4.73 -26.14 1.58
C GLY A 414 3.29 -25.99 2.04
N ILE A 415 2.73 -24.77 1.98
CA ILE A 415 1.34 -24.53 2.39
C ILE A 415 0.35 -25.17 1.41
N LEU A 416 0.69 -25.18 0.12
CA LEU A 416 -0.12 -25.84 -0.91
C LEU A 416 -0.16 -27.36 -0.70
N LEU A 417 0.97 -27.98 -0.36
CA LEU A 417 1.04 -29.42 -0.02
C LEU A 417 0.16 -29.75 1.19
N VAL A 418 0.27 -28.98 2.27
CA VAL A 418 -0.55 -29.18 3.48
C VAL A 418 -2.03 -29.00 3.16
N GLY A 419 -2.39 -27.98 2.36
CA GLY A 419 -3.76 -27.74 1.91
C GLY A 419 -4.32 -28.90 1.10
N PHE A 420 -3.55 -29.44 0.15
CA PHE A 420 -3.95 -30.59 -0.65
C PHE A 420 -4.17 -31.83 0.21
N LEU A 421 -3.21 -32.18 1.06
CA LEU A 421 -3.32 -33.33 1.97
C LEU A 421 -4.52 -33.16 2.91
N GLY A 422 -4.71 -31.96 3.48
CA GLY A 422 -5.83 -31.65 4.36
C GLY A 422 -7.18 -31.85 3.65
N LEU A 423 -7.35 -31.27 2.46
CA LEU A 423 -8.57 -31.41 1.67
C LEU A 423 -8.82 -32.85 1.20
N GLY A 424 -7.77 -33.56 0.76
CA GLY A 424 -7.88 -34.96 0.32
C GLY A 424 -8.28 -35.90 1.46
N ILE A 425 -7.66 -35.77 2.63
CA ILE A 425 -8.02 -36.55 3.81
C ILE A 425 -9.44 -36.21 4.27
N LEU A 426 -9.77 -34.92 4.35
CA LEU A 426 -11.07 -34.46 4.82
C LEU A 426 -12.21 -34.94 3.92
N THR A 427 -12.08 -34.78 2.60
CA THR A 427 -13.07 -35.27 1.63
C THR A 427 -13.17 -36.80 1.65
N GLY A 428 -12.05 -37.50 1.79
CA GLY A 428 -11.97 -38.95 1.97
C GLY A 428 -12.75 -39.45 3.19
N ILE A 429 -12.54 -38.85 4.36
CA ILE A 429 -13.22 -39.24 5.59
C ILE A 429 -14.72 -38.94 5.50
N ILE A 430 -15.08 -37.70 5.13
CA ILE A 430 -16.47 -37.26 5.11
C ILE A 430 -17.28 -38.07 4.08
N GLY A 431 -16.74 -38.23 2.87
CA GLY A 431 -17.39 -39.01 1.80
C GLY A 431 -17.61 -40.47 2.21
N SER A 432 -16.61 -41.12 2.81
CA SER A 432 -16.74 -42.49 3.29
C SER A 432 -17.76 -42.63 4.43
N VAL A 433 -17.72 -41.75 5.44
CA VAL A 433 -18.61 -41.82 6.60
C VAL A 433 -20.07 -41.64 6.18
N ILE A 434 -20.36 -40.66 5.33
CA ILE A 434 -21.72 -40.39 4.82
C ILE A 434 -22.24 -41.58 4.01
N SER A 435 -21.38 -42.21 3.21
CA SER A 435 -21.73 -43.41 2.43
C SER A 435 -22.14 -44.57 3.34
N LEU A 436 -21.38 -44.82 4.40
CA LEU A 436 -21.56 -45.98 5.30
C LEU A 436 -22.75 -45.81 6.26
N HIS A 437 -23.04 -44.58 6.70
CA HIS A 437 -24.13 -44.30 7.65
C HIS A 437 -25.50 -44.77 7.12
N LYS A 438 -25.71 -44.69 5.80
CA LYS A 438 -26.95 -45.13 5.15
C LYS A 438 -27.13 -46.66 5.15
N TYR A 439 -26.05 -47.44 5.13
CA TYR A 439 -26.11 -48.91 4.99
C TYR A 439 -26.05 -49.65 6.33
N LEU A 440 -25.58 -49.03 7.40
CA LEU A 440 -25.54 -49.66 8.72
C LEU A 440 -26.90 -49.67 9.46
N ARG A 441 -27.84 -48.80 9.07
CA ARG A 441 -29.21 -48.75 9.62
C ARG A 441 -30.20 -49.70 8.92
N ALA A 442 -29.77 -50.34 7.82
CA ALA A 442 -30.49 -51.44 7.17
C ALA A 442 -29.91 -52.79 7.60
#